data_AF-A0A4P9YIF0-F1
#
_entry.id   AF-A0A4P9YIF0-F1
#
_cell.length_a   1.000
_cell.length_b   1.000
_cell.length_c   1.000
_cell.angle_alpha   90.00
_cell.angle_beta   90.00
_cell.angle_gamma   90.00
#
_symmetry.space_group_name_H-M   'P 1'
#
loop_
_entity.id
_entity.type
_entity.pdbx_description
1 polymer ?
#
loop_
_entity_poly.entity_id
_entity_poly.type
_entity_poly.pdbx_seq_one_letter_code
_entity_poly.pdbx_strand_id
1 'polypeptide(L)'
;MKQTLLYEGRTIIQQIKIELEKFFDNFDNTETLVELQNKLHQWREQVESAHQMKVSIDGNLQKIDEIKKQRQKAKVHLIRLKEELEEFLKEKRKRLEYMKLACDNPLELNELLFYAQKISSSTSAPHNWDSSKPLGLFKPPNPQEDMMRSRKHTIEAESEIENKKFGESLETNKIDQINMPMGKPLPQRKEESDEEFDFDNF
;
A
#
# COMPACT_ATOMS: atom_id res chain seq x y z
N MET A 1 2.45 12.19 -39.41
CA MET A 1 3.72 12.94 -39.45
C MET A 1 4.89 12.14 -40.02
N LYS A 2 5.18 10.91 -39.58
CA LYS A 2 6.23 10.07 -40.23
C LYS A 2 5.89 9.65 -41.66
N GLN A 3 4.62 9.33 -41.94
CA GLN A 3 4.18 8.89 -43.28
C GLN A 3 4.22 10.00 -44.34
N THR A 4 3.96 11.25 -43.94
CA THR A 4 3.97 12.42 -44.84
C THR A 4 5.40 12.77 -45.28
N LEU A 5 6.37 12.77 -44.35
CA LEU A 5 7.78 13.00 -44.65
C LEU A 5 8.40 11.89 -45.54
N LEU A 6 7.98 10.64 -45.36
CA LEU A 6 8.38 9.52 -46.21
C LEU A 6 7.82 9.62 -47.64
N TYR A 7 6.61 10.15 -47.78
CA TYR A 7 5.97 10.37 -49.07
C TYR A 7 6.65 11.51 -49.83
N GLU A 8 6.91 12.63 -49.15
CA GLU A 8 7.64 13.78 -49.68
C GLU A 8 9.06 13.42 -50.12
N GLY A 9 9.79 12.63 -49.33
CA GLY A 9 11.12 12.13 -49.70
C GLY A 9 11.10 11.22 -50.94
N ARG A 10 10.08 10.36 -51.08
CA ARG A 10 9.91 9.51 -52.28
C ARG A 10 9.60 10.33 -53.52
N THR A 11 8.77 11.35 -53.42
CA THR A 11 8.45 12.24 -54.55
C THR A 11 9.69 13.01 -55.01
N ILE A 12 10.52 13.52 -54.09
CA ILE A 12 11.77 14.22 -54.43
C ILE A 12 12.74 13.29 -55.18
N ILE A 13 12.90 12.05 -54.70
CA ILE A 13 13.78 11.07 -55.35
C ILE A 13 13.28 10.70 -56.76
N GLN A 14 11.96 10.58 -56.94
CA GLN A 14 11.37 10.32 -58.26
C GLN A 14 11.54 11.51 -59.21
N GLN A 15 11.40 12.74 -58.72
CA GLN A 15 11.62 13.96 -59.50
C GLN A 15 13.07 14.03 -60.02
N ILE A 16 14.03 13.79 -59.12
CA ILE A 16 15.47 13.77 -59.45
C ILE A 16 15.78 12.71 -60.51
N LYS A 17 15.18 11.52 -60.39
CA LYS A 17 15.37 10.44 -61.37
C LYS A 17 14.89 10.83 -62.77
N ILE A 18 13.71 11.43 -62.87
CA ILE A 18 13.12 11.84 -64.16
C ILE A 18 13.95 12.95 -64.83
N GLU A 19 14.48 13.90 -64.04
CA GLU A 19 15.35 14.95 -64.57
C GLU A 19 16.70 14.41 -65.04
N LEU A 20 17.25 13.41 -64.36
CA LEU A 20 18.48 12.74 -64.78
C LEU A 20 18.29 11.96 -66.10
N GLU A 21 17.18 11.22 -66.25
CA GLU A 21 16.87 10.46 -67.46
C GLU A 21 16.72 11.38 -68.70
N LYS A 22 15.98 12.48 -68.58
CA LYS A 22 15.80 13.46 -69.68
C LYS A 22 17.10 14.15 -70.12
N PHE A 23 18.13 14.11 -69.29
CA PHE A 23 19.38 14.82 -69.51
C PHE A 23 20.45 13.93 -70.15
N PHE A 24 20.47 12.63 -69.85
CA PHE A 24 21.31 11.67 -70.56
C PHE A 24 21.01 11.62 -72.07
N ASP A 25 19.81 12.03 -72.48
CA ASP A 25 19.43 12.18 -73.88
C ASP A 25 20.05 13.42 -74.59
N ASN A 26 20.70 14.35 -73.87
CA ASN A 26 21.22 15.66 -74.38
C ASN A 26 22.72 15.92 -74.07
N PHE A 27 23.54 14.87 -73.98
CA PHE A 27 24.85 14.86 -73.31
C PHE A 27 26.03 15.59 -74.01
N ASP A 28 25.83 16.24 -75.16
CA ASP A 28 26.95 16.72 -76.01
C ASP A 28 27.56 18.09 -75.64
N ASN A 29 27.03 18.81 -74.64
CA ASN A 29 27.53 20.15 -74.26
C ASN A 29 28.28 20.17 -72.91
N THR A 30 29.49 20.71 -72.89
CA THR A 30 30.32 20.81 -71.67
C THR A 30 29.78 21.79 -70.62
N GLU A 31 29.06 22.84 -71.03
CA GLU A 31 28.39 23.78 -70.11
C GLU A 31 27.29 23.08 -69.30
N THR A 32 26.55 22.15 -69.92
CA THR A 32 25.46 21.46 -69.24
C THR A 32 26.01 20.45 -68.20
N LEU A 33 27.19 19.87 -68.45
CA LEU A 33 27.93 19.04 -67.49
C LEU A 33 28.35 19.79 -66.21
N VAL A 34 28.81 21.04 -66.34
CA VAL A 34 29.22 21.88 -65.20
C VAL A 34 28.01 22.28 -64.35
N GLU A 35 26.90 22.64 -64.98
CA GLU A 35 25.63 22.92 -64.28
C GLU A 35 25.14 21.69 -63.49
N LEU A 36 25.29 20.50 -64.08
CA LEU A 36 24.88 19.25 -63.44
C LEU A 36 25.76 18.91 -62.24
N GLN A 37 27.07 19.13 -62.35
CA GLN A 37 27.99 18.96 -61.23
C GLN A 37 27.67 19.90 -60.07
N ASN A 38 27.29 21.16 -60.35
CA ASN A 38 26.86 22.11 -59.33
C ASN A 38 25.54 21.69 -58.67
N LYS A 39 24.56 21.23 -59.44
CA LYS A 39 23.29 20.71 -58.90
C LYS A 39 23.49 19.46 -58.04
N LEU A 40 24.34 18.52 -58.48
CA LEU A 40 24.70 17.34 -57.69
C LEU A 40 25.37 17.72 -56.37
N HIS A 41 26.24 18.74 -56.38
CA HIS A 41 26.86 19.24 -55.16
C HIS A 41 25.83 19.81 -54.19
N GLN A 42 24.90 20.64 -54.68
CA GLN A 42 23.81 21.19 -53.87
C GLN A 42 22.91 20.10 -53.28
N TRP A 43 22.53 19.10 -54.06
CA TRP A 43 21.72 17.98 -53.56
C TRP A 43 22.47 17.17 -52.51
N ARG A 44 23.77 16.95 -52.70
CA ARG A 44 24.61 16.27 -51.70
C ARG A 44 24.61 17.02 -50.37
N GLU A 45 24.81 18.34 -50.39
CA GLU A 45 24.77 19.16 -49.18
C GLU A 45 23.39 19.12 -48.50
N GLN A 46 22.30 19.16 -49.27
CA GLN A 46 20.94 19.04 -48.73
C GLN A 46 20.69 17.69 -48.05
N VAL A 47 21.15 16.58 -48.65
CA VAL A 47 21.03 15.24 -48.07
C VAL A 47 21.85 15.11 -46.79
N GLU A 48 23.06 15.69 -46.78
CA GLU A 48 23.93 15.66 -45.60
C GLU A 48 23.35 16.48 -44.44
N SER A 49 22.78 17.66 -44.73
CA SER A 49 22.03 18.46 -43.76
C SER A 49 20.81 17.72 -43.22
N ALA A 50 20.02 17.07 -44.09
CA ALA A 50 18.87 16.26 -43.69
C ALA A 50 19.27 15.07 -42.81
N HIS A 51 20.41 14.45 -43.10
CA HIS A 51 20.96 13.37 -42.29
C HIS A 51 21.36 13.87 -40.88
N GLN A 52 22.06 15.00 -40.79
CA GLN A 52 22.42 15.60 -39.50
C GLN A 52 21.18 15.96 -38.67
N MET A 53 20.15 16.53 -39.30
CA MET A 53 18.87 16.80 -38.64
C MET A 53 18.21 15.53 -38.12
N LYS A 54 18.20 14.45 -38.92
CA LYS A 54 17.65 13.15 -38.49
C LYS A 54 18.38 12.61 -37.27
N VAL A 55 19.71 12.62 -37.26
CA VAL A 55 20.51 12.15 -36.11
C VAL A 55 20.18 12.96 -34.85
N SER A 56 20.03 14.27 -34.98
CA SER A 56 19.62 15.15 -33.87
C SER A 56 18.20 14.81 -33.36
N ILE A 57 17.24 14.58 -34.27
CA ILE A 57 15.88 14.16 -33.93
C ILE A 57 15.89 12.82 -33.19
N ASP A 58 16.63 11.83 -33.69
CA ASP A 58 16.73 10.50 -33.07
C ASP A 58 17.34 10.59 -31.66
N GLY A 59 18.37 11.43 -31.47
CA GLY A 59 18.94 11.70 -30.16
C GLY A 59 17.96 12.39 -29.19
N ASN A 60 17.14 13.32 -29.69
CA ASN A 60 16.11 13.97 -28.87
C ASN A 60 14.98 13.01 -28.50
N LEU A 61 14.58 12.10 -29.40
CA LEU A 61 13.59 11.06 -29.10
C LEU A 61 14.07 10.14 -27.96
N GLN A 62 15.34 9.74 -27.98
CA GLN A 62 15.93 8.94 -26.89
C GLN A 62 15.86 9.68 -25.55
N LYS A 63 16.20 10.98 -25.52
CA LYS A 63 16.09 11.81 -24.31
C LYS A 63 14.66 11.91 -23.79
N ILE A 64 13.68 12.08 -24.69
CA ILE A 64 12.26 12.12 -24.33
C ILE A 64 11.84 10.81 -23.68
N ASP A 65 12.25 9.66 -24.22
CA ASP A 65 11.89 8.36 -23.66
C ASP A 65 12.56 8.11 -22.31
N GLU A 66 13.80 8.58 -22.12
CA GLU A 66 14.47 8.54 -20.81
C GLU A 66 13.73 9.39 -19.77
N ILE A 67 13.32 10.62 -20.14
CA ILE A 67 12.51 11.49 -19.28
C ILE A 67 11.17 10.85 -18.92
N LYS A 68 10.50 10.18 -19.88
CA LYS A 68 9.25 9.46 -19.60
C LYS A 68 9.46 8.33 -18.59
N LYS A 69 10.55 7.55 -18.72
CA LYS A 69 10.89 6.50 -17.76
C LYS A 69 11.13 7.08 -16.37
N GLN A 70 11.90 8.16 -16.27
CA GLN A 70 12.15 8.84 -14.99
C GLN A 70 10.85 9.38 -14.37
N ARG A 71 9.98 10.00 -15.19
CA ARG A 71 8.66 10.46 -14.74
C ARG A 71 7.81 9.32 -14.20
N GLN A 72 7.80 8.17 -14.87
CA GLN A 72 7.04 7.02 -14.41
C GLN A 72 7.57 6.48 -13.09
N LYS A 73 8.90 6.38 -12.93
CA LYS A 73 9.53 6.00 -11.65
C LYS A 73 9.15 6.96 -10.52
N ALA A 74 9.23 8.27 -10.78
CA ALA A 74 8.83 9.29 -9.81
C ALA A 74 7.35 9.17 -9.42
N LYS A 75 6.46 8.91 -10.39
CA LYS A 75 5.02 8.73 -10.13
C LYS A 75 4.76 7.53 -9.22
N VAL A 76 5.39 6.37 -9.49
CA VAL A 76 5.26 5.17 -8.66
C VAL A 76 5.77 5.45 -7.24
N HIS A 77 6.92 6.11 -7.11
CA HIS A 77 7.47 6.47 -5.81
C HIS A 77 6.54 7.41 -5.03
N LEU A 78 5.93 8.40 -5.68
CA LEU A 78 5.00 9.32 -5.03
C LEU A 78 3.72 8.63 -4.55
N ILE A 79 3.18 7.68 -5.34
CA ILE A 79 2.01 6.89 -4.94
C ILE A 79 2.34 6.07 -3.69
N ARG A 80 3.48 5.38 -3.69
CA ARG A 80 3.94 4.60 -2.53
C ARG A 80 4.11 5.46 -1.27
N LEU A 81 4.77 6.62 -1.40
CA LEU A 81 4.94 7.54 -0.26
C LEU A 81 3.60 8.04 0.29
N LYS A 82 2.62 8.27 -0.59
CA LYS A 82 1.29 8.68 -0.19
C LYS A 82 0.60 7.58 0.63
N GLU A 83 0.67 6.33 0.19
CA GLU A 83 0.10 5.18 0.90
C GLU A 83 0.78 4.99 2.27
N GLU A 84 2.11 5.03 2.32
CA GLU A 84 2.88 4.95 3.57
C GLU A 84 2.49 6.08 4.56
N LEU A 85 2.28 7.30 4.05
CA LEU A 85 1.84 8.43 4.87
C LEU A 85 0.42 8.25 5.40
N GLU A 86 -0.50 7.74 4.56
CA GLU A 86 -1.89 7.48 4.95
C GLU A 86 -1.98 6.40 6.04
N GLU A 87 -1.20 5.32 5.91
CA GLU A 87 -1.09 4.28 6.93
C GLU A 87 -0.52 4.83 8.24
N PHE A 88 0.56 5.60 8.16
CA PHE A 88 1.16 6.25 9.33
C PHE A 88 0.15 7.16 10.04
N LEU A 89 -0.58 7.98 9.30
CA LEU A 89 -1.61 8.85 9.88
C LEU A 89 -2.74 8.05 10.53
N LYS A 90 -3.15 6.93 9.92
CA LYS A 90 -4.17 6.03 10.49
C LYS A 90 -3.70 5.42 11.80
N GLU A 91 -2.46 4.97 11.87
CA GLU A 91 -1.85 4.44 13.11
C GLU A 91 -1.80 5.52 14.19
N LYS A 92 -1.32 6.73 13.86
CA LYS A 92 -1.22 7.82 14.86
C LYS A 92 -2.58 8.30 15.35
N ARG A 93 -3.61 8.32 14.49
CA ARG A 93 -4.98 8.63 14.93
C ARG A 93 -5.50 7.61 15.94
N LYS A 94 -5.33 6.32 15.67
CA LYS A 94 -5.69 5.25 16.63
C LYS A 94 -4.95 5.42 17.95
N ARG A 95 -3.64 5.66 17.90
CA ARG A 95 -2.83 5.90 19.10
C ARG A 95 -3.33 7.09 19.91
N LEU A 96 -3.69 8.18 19.25
CA LEU A 96 -4.22 9.37 19.89
C LEU A 96 -5.59 9.09 20.55
N GLU A 97 -6.44 8.29 19.91
CA GLU A 97 -7.71 7.84 20.48
C GLU A 97 -7.50 6.99 21.75
N TYR A 98 -6.57 6.03 21.72
CA TYR A 98 -6.21 5.27 22.92
C TYR A 98 -5.65 6.15 24.05
N MET A 99 -4.84 7.15 23.70
CA MET A 99 -4.31 8.10 24.69
C MET A 99 -5.42 8.96 25.30
N LYS A 100 -6.40 9.39 24.50
CA LYS A 100 -7.58 10.10 25.02
C LYS A 100 -8.38 9.23 25.99
N LEU A 101 -8.67 7.99 25.61
CA LEU A 101 -9.36 7.03 26.49
C LEU A 101 -8.60 6.79 27.80
N ALA A 102 -7.26 6.75 27.75
CA ALA A 102 -6.42 6.61 28.93
C ALA A 102 -6.38 7.88 29.80
N CYS A 103 -6.48 9.08 29.20
CA CYS A 103 -6.63 10.32 29.95
C CYS A 103 -8.02 10.44 30.60
N ASP A 104 -9.07 9.97 29.91
CA ASP A 104 -10.44 10.01 30.42
C ASP A 104 -10.69 8.98 31.53
N ASN A 105 -9.92 7.88 31.54
CA ASN A 105 -9.92 6.87 32.59
C ASN A 105 -8.54 6.77 33.24
N PRO A 106 -8.14 7.76 34.06
CA PRO A 106 -6.87 7.71 34.74
C PRO A 106 -6.85 6.54 35.73
N LEU A 107 -5.93 5.60 35.53
CA LEU A 107 -5.67 4.54 36.50
C LEU A 107 -4.98 5.14 37.73
N GLU A 108 -5.51 4.85 38.91
CA GLU A 108 -4.84 5.22 40.14
C GLU A 108 -3.53 4.44 40.28
N LEU A 109 -2.43 5.15 40.56
CA LEU A 109 -1.10 4.54 40.68
C LEU A 109 -1.07 3.43 41.73
N ASN A 110 -1.78 3.61 42.85
CA ASN A 110 -1.83 2.63 43.93
C ASN A 110 -2.53 1.34 43.50
N GLU A 111 -3.64 1.44 42.77
CA GLU A 111 -4.35 0.29 42.22
C GLU A 111 -3.48 -0.45 41.19
N LEU A 112 -2.79 0.30 40.34
CA LEU A 112 -1.87 -0.28 39.35
C LEU A 112 -0.70 -1.02 40.02
N LEU A 113 -0.08 -0.44 41.04
CA LEU A 113 1.01 -1.06 41.79
C LEU A 113 0.52 -2.32 42.53
N PHE A 114 -0.64 -2.24 43.16
CA PHE A 114 -1.25 -3.39 43.84
C PHE A 114 -1.57 -4.51 42.85
N TYR A 115 -2.17 -4.18 41.71
CA TYR A 115 -2.48 -5.14 40.65
C TYR A 115 -1.20 -5.77 40.07
N ALA A 116 -0.17 -4.95 39.78
CA ALA A 116 1.12 -5.41 39.28
C ALA A 116 1.79 -6.39 40.26
N GLN A 117 1.76 -6.09 41.57
CA GLN A 117 2.26 -6.99 42.61
C GLN A 117 1.46 -8.30 42.65
N LYS A 118 0.12 -8.23 42.50
CA LYS A 118 -0.76 -9.41 42.49
C LYS A 118 -0.46 -10.35 41.32
N ILE A 119 -0.28 -9.81 40.11
CA ILE A 119 -0.02 -10.62 38.90
C ILE A 119 1.45 -11.07 38.78
N SER A 120 2.40 -10.35 39.39
CA SER A 120 3.83 -10.69 39.35
C SER A 120 4.10 -12.13 39.79
N SER A 121 3.38 -12.61 40.80
CA SER A 121 3.53 -13.98 41.30
C SER A 121 3.21 -15.07 40.27
N SER A 122 2.24 -14.84 39.37
CA SER A 122 1.84 -15.78 38.32
C SER A 122 2.60 -15.57 37.00
N THR A 123 2.95 -14.32 36.66
CA THR A 123 3.71 -14.02 35.44
C THR A 123 5.21 -14.33 35.57
N SER A 124 5.72 -14.42 36.79
CA SER A 124 7.12 -14.79 37.07
C SER A 124 7.34 -16.30 37.24
N ALA A 125 6.33 -17.13 36.94
CA ALA A 125 6.45 -18.58 37.03
C ALA A 125 7.55 -19.10 36.06
N PRO A 126 8.45 -20.00 36.51
CA PRO A 126 9.50 -20.57 35.66
C PRO A 126 8.97 -21.24 34.39
N HIS A 127 9.75 -21.19 33.30
CA HIS A 127 9.40 -21.80 32.00
C HIS A 127 9.09 -23.31 32.09
N ASN A 128 9.73 -24.02 33.02
CA ASN A 128 9.49 -25.44 33.30
C ASN A 128 8.65 -25.62 34.57
N TRP A 129 7.51 -24.92 34.64
CA TRP A 129 6.58 -25.04 35.76
C TRP A 129 6.14 -26.50 35.93
N ASP A 130 6.30 -27.02 37.14
CA ASP A 130 5.96 -28.39 37.49
C ASP A 130 4.97 -28.35 38.65
N SER A 131 3.76 -28.86 38.42
CA SER A 131 2.68 -28.89 39.42
C SER A 131 2.99 -29.78 40.62
N SER A 132 3.98 -30.67 40.50
CA SER A 132 4.38 -31.59 41.57
C SER A 132 5.35 -30.98 42.59
N LYS A 133 5.94 -29.81 42.27
CA LYS A 133 6.93 -29.16 43.12
C LYS A 133 6.28 -28.08 44.00
N PRO A 134 6.74 -27.89 45.24
CA PRO A 134 6.17 -26.87 46.13
C PRO A 134 6.39 -25.48 45.54
N LEU A 135 5.29 -24.73 45.48
CA LEU A 135 5.28 -23.36 45.03
C LEU A 135 5.84 -22.51 46.15
N GLY A 136 6.96 -21.85 45.91
CA GLY A 136 7.52 -20.88 46.85
C GLY A 136 6.62 -19.63 46.93
N LEU A 137 7.15 -18.48 46.54
CA LEU A 137 6.36 -17.24 46.46
C LEU A 137 5.58 -17.09 45.12
N PHE A 138 5.70 -18.06 44.21
CA PHE A 138 5.14 -18.00 42.87
C PHE A 138 3.81 -18.75 42.78
N LYS A 139 2.90 -18.25 41.96
CA LYS A 139 1.63 -18.90 41.65
C LYS A 139 1.74 -19.69 40.35
N PRO A 140 0.85 -20.66 40.11
CA PRO A 140 0.73 -21.28 38.80
C PRO A 140 0.54 -20.25 37.69
N PRO A 141 1.14 -20.46 36.51
CA PRO A 141 0.96 -19.56 35.37
C PRO A 141 -0.50 -19.53 34.92
N ASN A 142 -1.22 -20.64 35.07
CA ASN A 142 -2.64 -20.78 34.78
C ASN A 142 -3.36 -21.46 35.97
N PRO A 143 -4.67 -21.20 36.19
CA PRO A 143 -5.44 -21.91 37.20
C PRO A 143 -5.36 -23.43 37.04
N GLN A 144 -5.06 -24.15 38.12
CA GLN A 144 -4.97 -25.62 38.11
C GLN A 144 -6.33 -26.27 38.33
N GLU A 145 -6.48 -27.53 37.89
CA GLU A 145 -7.73 -28.28 37.99
C GLU A 145 -8.29 -28.32 39.42
N ASP A 146 -7.45 -28.54 40.42
CA ASP A 146 -7.88 -28.56 41.82
C ASP A 146 -8.36 -27.19 42.31
N MET A 147 -7.76 -26.10 41.79
CA MET A 147 -8.22 -24.72 42.07
C MET A 147 -9.57 -24.42 41.40
N MET A 148 -9.80 -24.96 40.20
CA MET A 148 -11.06 -24.83 39.48
C MET A 148 -12.17 -25.70 40.09
N ARG A 149 -11.83 -26.88 40.61
CA ARG A 149 -12.76 -27.80 41.30
C ARG A 149 -13.05 -27.42 42.75
N SER A 150 -12.23 -26.57 43.36
CA SER A 150 -12.45 -26.14 44.74
C SER A 150 -13.78 -25.35 44.88
N ARG A 151 -14.65 -25.77 45.82
CA ARG A 151 -16.01 -25.24 46.04
C ARG A 151 -16.09 -23.76 46.49
N LYS A 152 -15.00 -22.99 46.41
CA LYS A 152 -15.00 -21.57 46.80
C LYS A 152 -15.68 -20.67 45.76
N HIS A 153 -15.79 -21.11 44.50
CA HIS A 153 -16.48 -20.37 43.44
C HIS A 153 -18.01 -20.24 43.66
N THR A 154 -18.60 -21.06 44.54
CA THR A 154 -20.05 -21.06 44.81
C THR A 154 -20.44 -20.12 45.95
N ILE A 155 -19.55 -19.85 46.91
CA ILE A 155 -19.89 -19.12 48.16
C ILE A 155 -19.74 -17.60 47.98
N GLU A 156 -18.78 -17.14 47.17
CA GLU A 156 -18.60 -15.70 46.92
C GLU A 156 -19.74 -15.13 46.05
N ALA A 157 -20.24 -15.90 45.08
CA ALA A 157 -21.41 -15.54 44.27
C ALA A 157 -22.71 -15.42 45.09
N GLU A 158 -22.87 -16.25 46.14
CA GLU A 158 -24.03 -16.18 47.05
C GLU A 158 -23.93 -14.98 48.00
N SER A 159 -22.72 -14.61 48.45
CA SER A 159 -22.50 -13.46 49.34
C SER A 159 -22.67 -12.09 48.67
N GLU A 160 -22.43 -11.98 47.36
CA GLU A 160 -22.74 -10.75 46.59
C GLU A 160 -24.24 -10.58 46.33
N ILE A 161 -25.00 -11.69 46.28
CA ILE A 161 -26.46 -11.66 46.11
C ILE A 161 -27.15 -11.25 47.42
N GLU A 162 -26.63 -11.67 48.59
CA GLU A 162 -27.18 -11.26 49.88
C GLU A 162 -26.91 -9.79 50.22
N ASN A 163 -25.75 -9.25 49.85
CA ASN A 163 -25.42 -7.83 50.07
C ASN A 163 -26.23 -6.87 49.17
N LYS A 164 -26.72 -7.32 48.01
CA LYS A 164 -27.65 -6.54 47.18
C LYS A 164 -29.08 -6.52 47.72
N LYS A 165 -29.55 -7.62 48.34
CA LYS A 165 -30.90 -7.68 48.92
C LYS A 165 -31.11 -6.81 50.16
N PHE A 166 -30.04 -6.47 50.89
CA PHE A 166 -30.15 -5.60 52.07
C PHE A 166 -30.10 -4.09 51.72
N GLY A 167 -29.60 -3.73 50.53
CA GLY A 167 -29.52 -2.34 50.06
C GLY A 167 -30.75 -1.84 49.28
N GLU A 168 -31.58 -2.74 48.73
CA GLU A 168 -32.74 -2.39 47.89
C GLU A 168 -34.04 -2.13 48.68
N SER A 169 -34.00 -2.07 50.02
CA SER A 169 -35.20 -1.77 50.83
C SER A 169 -35.53 -0.27 50.92
N LEU A 170 -34.71 0.60 50.33
CA LEU A 170 -34.96 2.04 50.24
C LEU A 170 -34.78 2.44 48.78
N GLU A 171 -35.76 3.18 48.24
CA GLU A 171 -35.84 3.65 46.85
C GLU A 171 -36.46 2.70 45.81
N THR A 172 -37.56 2.04 46.18
CA THR A 172 -38.67 1.97 45.20
C THR A 172 -39.30 3.35 45.13
N ASN A 173 -38.98 4.16 44.12
CA ASN A 173 -39.97 4.99 43.43
C ASN A 173 -39.38 5.75 42.24
N LYS A 174 -39.93 5.42 41.06
CA LYS A 174 -39.85 6.12 39.77
C LYS A 174 -38.54 5.91 39.00
N ILE A 175 -38.63 5.19 37.87
CA ILE A 175 -38.53 5.75 36.51
C ILE A 175 -38.72 4.60 35.50
N ASP A 176 -39.34 4.96 34.38
CA ASP A 176 -40.06 4.12 33.44
C ASP A 176 -39.25 3.03 32.72
N GLN A 177 -40.00 2.03 32.27
CA GLN A 177 -39.58 0.95 31.38
C GLN A 177 -38.88 1.51 30.12
N ILE A 178 -37.58 1.26 29.99
CA ILE A 178 -36.87 1.40 28.71
C ILE A 178 -36.61 0.00 28.17
N ASN A 179 -37.43 -0.41 27.20
CA ASN A 179 -37.15 -1.58 26.36
C ASN A 179 -35.96 -1.24 25.44
N MET A 180 -34.80 -1.84 25.68
CA MET A 180 -33.69 -1.82 24.73
C MET A 180 -33.77 -3.06 23.83
N PRO A 181 -33.72 -2.91 22.50
CA PRO A 181 -33.80 -4.05 21.59
C PRO A 181 -32.52 -4.89 21.65
N MET A 182 -32.69 -6.20 21.86
CA MET A 182 -31.60 -7.17 21.81
C MET A 182 -30.89 -7.12 20.45
N GLY A 183 -29.60 -6.79 20.46
CA GLY A 183 -28.75 -6.79 19.27
C GLY A 183 -28.72 -8.15 18.58
N LYS A 184 -28.66 -8.15 17.24
CA LYS A 184 -28.58 -9.37 16.42
C LYS A 184 -27.36 -10.21 16.82
N PRO A 185 -27.48 -11.55 16.84
CA PRO A 185 -26.36 -12.43 17.19
C PRO A 185 -25.23 -12.31 16.16
N LEU A 186 -24.00 -12.47 16.65
CA LEU A 186 -22.77 -12.43 15.86
C LEU A 186 -22.83 -13.43 14.68
N PRO A 187 -22.36 -13.05 13.48
CA PRO A 187 -22.31 -13.97 12.35
C PRO A 187 -21.32 -15.09 12.62
N GLN A 188 -21.77 -16.33 12.42
CA GLN A 188 -20.93 -17.52 12.49
C GLN A 188 -19.89 -17.47 11.37
N ARG A 189 -18.65 -17.86 11.73
CA ARG A 189 -17.50 -17.96 10.83
C ARG A 189 -17.85 -18.96 9.72
N LYS A 190 -17.96 -18.50 8.48
CA LYS A 190 -18.01 -19.39 7.32
C LYS A 190 -16.65 -20.04 7.19
N GLU A 191 -16.63 -21.37 7.14
CA GLU A 191 -15.47 -22.12 6.68
C GLU A 191 -15.27 -21.75 5.21
N GLU A 192 -14.16 -21.09 4.90
CA GLU A 192 -13.74 -20.81 3.54
C GLU A 192 -13.26 -22.12 2.91
N SER A 193 -14.00 -22.59 1.90
CA SER A 193 -13.50 -23.56 0.93
C SER A 193 -12.48 -22.86 0.04
N ASP A 194 -11.32 -23.50 -0.14
CA ASP A 194 -10.27 -23.08 -1.05
C ASP A 194 -10.81 -22.94 -2.49
N GLU A 195 -10.94 -21.70 -2.98
CA GLU A 195 -11.09 -21.43 -4.41
C GLU A 195 -9.72 -21.00 -4.96
N GLU A 196 -9.23 -21.79 -5.92
CA GLU A 196 -7.98 -21.56 -6.65
C GLU A 196 -7.98 -20.20 -7.35
N PHE A 197 -6.87 -19.48 -7.17
CA PHE A 197 -6.60 -18.20 -7.77
C PHE A 197 -6.05 -18.39 -9.19
N ASP A 198 -6.85 -18.09 -10.22
CA ASP A 198 -6.49 -18.25 -11.62
C ASP A 198 -5.65 -17.06 -12.12
N PHE A 199 -4.40 -17.31 -12.51
CA PHE A 199 -3.37 -16.28 -12.78
C PHE A 199 -3.35 -15.77 -14.24
N ASP A 200 -4.24 -16.22 -15.12
CA ASP A 200 -4.12 -15.98 -16.56
C ASP A 200 -4.82 -14.72 -17.10
N ASN A 201 -5.19 -13.76 -16.24
CA ASN A 201 -5.77 -12.48 -16.68
C ASN A 201 -4.99 -11.26 -16.15
N PHE A 202 -3.77 -11.06 -16.67
CA PHE A 202 -3.09 -9.74 -16.68
C PHE A 202 -2.21 -9.57 -17.93
#